data_AF-A0A2S6GIG7-F1
#
_entry.id   AF-A0A2S6GIG7-F1
#
_cell.length_a   1.000
_cell.length_b   1.000
_cell.length_c   1.000
_cell.angle_alpha   90.00
_cell.angle_beta   90.00
_cell.angle_gamma   90.00
#
_symmetry.space_group_name_H-M   'P 1'
#
loop_
_entity.id
_entity.type
_entity.pdbx_description
1 polymer ?
#
loop_
_entity_poly.entity_id
_entity_poly.type
_entity_poly.pdbx_seq_one_letter_code
_entity_poly.pdbx_strand_id
1 'polypeptide(L)'
;MGSDSFTPDSGVLLAKPAGQHPEDVSAYLNGDVYRLTATTDNPERTIAVPNALTTAQFGETVRVPVHAKRNSGSGQTTVTFTATSESNTTTATTTCTTNGW
;
A
#
# COMPACT_ATOMS: atom_id res chain seq x y z
N MET A 1 25.70 27.30 35.89
CA MET A 1 24.91 26.60 34.86
C MET A 1 24.79 25.18 35.35
N GLY A 2 23.64 24.86 35.95
CA GLY A 2 23.45 23.67 36.76
C GLY A 2 23.31 22.43 35.90
N SER A 3 23.96 21.35 36.35
CA SER A 3 23.70 20.00 35.87
C SER A 3 22.33 19.57 36.38
N ASP A 4 21.37 19.45 35.48
CA ASP A 4 20.05 18.90 35.79
C ASP A 4 20.23 17.40 36.04
N SER A 5 20.29 17.04 37.32
CA SER A 5 20.42 15.66 37.79
C SER A 5 19.14 14.90 37.46
N PHE A 6 19.23 13.96 36.52
CA PHE A 6 18.26 12.86 36.38
C PHE A 6 18.45 11.89 37.54
N THR A 7 18.03 12.29 38.73
CA THR A 7 17.75 11.37 39.83
C THR A 7 16.29 10.97 39.72
N PRO A 8 15.95 9.70 39.42
CA PRO A 8 14.57 9.26 39.45
C PRO A 8 14.08 9.27 40.90
N ASP A 9 12.98 9.95 41.17
CA ASP A 9 12.29 9.87 42.45
C ASP A 9 11.98 8.40 42.74
N SER A 10 12.66 7.88 43.77
CA SER A 10 12.49 6.53 44.28
C SER A 10 11.10 6.44 44.92
N GLY A 11 10.10 6.05 44.13
CA GLY A 11 8.74 5.90 44.65
C GLY A 11 7.64 5.52 43.67
N VAL A 12 7.85 5.62 42.36
CA VAL A 12 6.86 5.10 41.41
C VAL A 12 7.11 3.60 41.23
N LEU A 13 6.29 2.79 41.88
CA LEU A 13 6.03 1.43 41.43
C LEU A 13 5.55 1.56 39.99
N LEU A 14 6.46 1.41 39.03
CA LEU A 14 6.13 1.25 37.62
C LEU A 14 5.34 -0.05 37.57
N ALA A 15 4.02 0.07 37.67
CA ALA A 15 3.12 -1.01 37.37
C ALA A 15 3.52 -1.50 35.98
N LYS A 16 4.06 -2.72 35.93
CA LYS A 16 4.25 -3.42 34.66
C LYS A 16 2.91 -3.29 33.93
N PRO A 17 2.86 -2.77 32.69
CA PRO A 17 1.61 -2.73 31.95
C PRO A 17 1.06 -4.15 32.02
N ALA A 18 -0.07 -4.31 32.70
CA ALA A 18 -0.75 -5.57 32.77
C ALA A 18 -1.29 -5.77 31.35
N GLY A 19 -0.45 -6.33 30.47
CA GLY A 19 -0.75 -6.62 29.07
C GLY A 19 -1.81 -7.71 28.99
N GLN A 20 -2.99 -7.40 29.52
CA GLN A 20 -4.18 -8.23 29.59
C GLN A 20 -5.38 -7.40 29.13
N HIS A 21 -5.21 -6.73 28.00
CA HIS A 21 -6.36 -6.33 27.20
C HIS A 21 -6.23 -7.09 25.89
N PRO A 22 -6.79 -8.31 25.78
CA PRO A 22 -7.20 -8.81 24.48
C PRO A 22 -8.26 -7.83 23.97
N GLU A 23 -7.80 -6.82 23.26
CA GLU A 23 -8.67 -5.97 22.46
C GLU A 23 -9.08 -6.82 21.26
N ASP A 24 -10.38 -6.97 21.04
CA ASP A 24 -10.84 -7.53 19.78
C ASP A 24 -10.58 -6.52 18.66
N VAL A 25 -9.43 -6.67 18.01
CA VAL A 25 -8.99 -5.86 16.87
C VAL A 25 -9.35 -6.51 15.53
N SER A 26 -10.15 -7.58 15.53
CA SER A 26 -10.50 -8.31 14.31
C SER A 26 -11.13 -7.41 13.25
N ALA A 27 -11.83 -6.35 13.69
CA ALA A 27 -12.40 -5.32 12.82
C ALA A 27 -11.37 -4.50 12.03
N TYR A 28 -10.09 -4.49 12.44
CA TYR A 28 -9.00 -3.78 11.78
C TYR A 28 -8.08 -4.71 10.97
N LEU A 29 -8.23 -6.02 11.14
CA LEU A 29 -7.41 -7.05 10.48
C LEU A 29 -8.12 -7.68 9.28
N ASN A 30 -9.28 -7.16 8.88
CA ASN A 30 -10.10 -7.70 7.79
C ASN A 30 -9.68 -7.23 6.39
N GLY A 31 -8.48 -6.68 6.24
CA GLY A 31 -7.96 -6.21 4.98
C GLY A 31 -6.46 -6.00 5.02
N ASP A 32 -5.93 -5.49 3.91
CA ASP A 32 -4.50 -5.23 3.76
C ASP A 32 -4.26 -3.94 2.96
N VAL A 33 -3.05 -3.42 3.09
CA VAL A 33 -2.52 -2.34 2.26
C VAL A 33 -1.73 -2.97 1.12
N TYR A 34 -2.02 -2.53 -0.10
CA TYR A 34 -1.38 -3.01 -1.31
C TYR A 34 -0.58 -1.89 -1.96
N ARG A 35 0.64 -2.20 -2.34
CA ARG A 35 1.47 -1.37 -3.21
C ARG A 35 1.21 -1.68 -4.66
N LEU A 36 1.03 -0.62 -5.43
CA LEU A 36 0.56 -0.68 -6.79
C LEU A 36 1.67 -0.30 -7.76
N THR A 37 1.83 -1.11 -8.79
CA THR A 37 2.74 -0.83 -9.90
C THR A 37 2.04 -1.11 -11.21
N ALA A 38 2.42 -0.37 -12.25
CA ALA A 38 1.93 -0.60 -13.60
C ALA A 38 3.07 -0.43 -14.59
N THR A 39 3.13 -1.33 -15.56
CA THR A 39 4.10 -1.32 -16.65
C THR A 39 3.40 -1.48 -17.99
N THR A 40 4.09 -1.13 -19.07
CA THR A 40 3.59 -1.26 -20.43
C THR A 40 4.63 -1.96 -21.29
N ASP A 41 4.15 -2.74 -22.26
CA ASP A 41 4.95 -3.35 -23.32
C ASP A 41 5.40 -2.35 -24.40
N ASN A 42 4.84 -1.13 -24.39
CA ASN A 42 5.07 -0.14 -25.43
C ASN A 42 5.77 1.12 -24.85
N PRO A 43 7.03 1.37 -25.24
CA PRO A 43 7.78 2.53 -24.73
C PRO A 43 7.23 3.89 -25.21
N GLU A 44 6.37 3.91 -26.23
CA GLU A 44 5.68 5.12 -26.69
C GLU A 44 4.45 5.48 -25.85
N ARG A 45 4.27 4.79 -24.72
CA ARG A 45 3.22 5.01 -23.74
C ARG A 45 3.84 5.37 -22.40
N THR A 46 3.30 6.39 -21.75
CA THR A 46 3.60 6.68 -20.34
C THR A 46 2.42 6.22 -19.50
N ILE A 47 2.70 5.35 -18.53
CA ILE A 47 1.71 4.87 -17.57
C ILE A 47 1.91 5.61 -16.24
N ALA A 48 0.80 6.06 -15.66
CA ALA A 48 0.79 6.67 -14.34
C ALA A 48 -0.25 5.99 -13.46
N VAL A 49 0.19 5.60 -12.27
CA VAL A 49 -0.69 5.19 -11.17
C VAL A 49 -0.70 6.35 -10.17
N PRO A 50 -1.77 7.16 -10.11
CA PRO A 50 -1.77 8.39 -9.30
C PRO A 50 -1.56 8.15 -7.81
N ASN A 51 -1.96 6.97 -7.32
CA ASN A 51 -1.71 6.55 -5.95
C ASN A 51 -0.96 5.22 -5.93
N ALA A 52 0.18 5.20 -5.25
CA ALA A 52 1.02 4.00 -5.14
C ALA A 52 0.52 2.99 -4.10
N LEU A 53 -0.45 3.36 -3.26
CA LEU A 53 -1.01 2.51 -2.21
C LEU A 53 -2.55 2.50 -2.27
N THR A 54 -3.14 1.35 -1.98
CA THR A 54 -4.58 1.21 -1.74
C THR A 54 -4.84 0.23 -0.61
N THR A 55 -5.99 0.36 0.05
CA THR A 55 -6.47 -0.63 1.02
C THR A 55 -7.57 -1.47 0.37
N ALA A 56 -7.64 -2.76 0.67
CA ALA A 56 -8.76 -3.62 0.29
C ALA A 56 -9.10 -4.60 1.41
N GLN A 57 -10.39 -4.83 1.64
CA GLN A 57 -10.86 -5.88 2.55
C GLN A 57 -10.75 -7.25 1.89
N PHE A 58 -10.61 -8.30 2.69
CA PHE A 58 -10.59 -9.67 2.18
C PHE A 58 -11.92 -10.01 1.50
N GLY A 59 -11.83 -10.50 0.26
CA GLY A 59 -13.00 -10.84 -0.55
C GLY A 59 -13.63 -9.66 -1.31
N GLU A 60 -13.16 -8.42 -1.08
CA GLU A 60 -13.63 -7.25 -1.83
C GLU A 60 -12.75 -6.93 -3.04
N THR A 61 -13.30 -6.09 -3.93
CA THR A 61 -12.58 -5.56 -5.10
C THR A 61 -12.59 -4.04 -5.06
N VAL A 62 -11.41 -3.44 -5.18
CA VAL A 62 -11.23 -1.99 -5.22
C VAL A 62 -10.85 -1.55 -6.63
N ARG A 63 -11.47 -0.48 -7.12
CA ARG A 63 -11.14 0.11 -8.43
C ARG A 63 -10.02 1.13 -8.27
N VAL A 64 -8.89 0.86 -8.90
CA VAL A 64 -7.75 1.78 -8.96
C VAL A 64 -7.71 2.45 -10.33
N PRO A 65 -7.71 3.80 -10.42
CA PRO A 65 -7.50 4.48 -11.68
C PRO A 65 -6.04 4.33 -12.14
N VAL A 66 -5.87 3.89 -13.39
CA VAL A 66 -4.58 3.83 -14.08
C VAL A 66 -4.69 4.68 -15.33
N HIS A 67 -3.74 5.59 -15.52
CA HIS A 67 -3.73 6.49 -16.67
C HIS A 67 -2.67 6.03 -17.67
N ALA A 68 -3.06 5.92 -18.93
CA ALA A 68 -2.16 5.63 -20.04
C ALA A 68 -2.16 6.82 -21.00
N LYS A 69 -1.02 7.51 -21.11
CA LYS A 69 -0.84 8.61 -22.05
C LYS A 69 -0.03 8.13 -23.25
N ARG A 70 -0.51 8.45 -24.46
CA ARG A 70 0.24 8.29 -25.70
C ARG A 70 1.27 9.42 -25.84
N ASN A 71 2.53 9.05 -26.04
CA ASN A 71 3.60 9.99 -26.35
C ASN A 71 3.77 10.12 -27.87
N SER A 72 3.84 8.98 -28.57
CA SER A 72 3.99 8.88 -30.02
C SER A 72 3.39 7.58 -30.55
N GLY A 73 3.38 7.45 -31.88
CA GLY A 73 3.05 6.22 -32.59
C GLY A 73 1.58 5.76 -32.52
N SER A 74 1.28 4.76 -33.34
CA SER A 74 -0.02 4.10 -33.41
C SER A 74 0.14 2.64 -33.05
N GLY A 75 -0.68 2.15 -32.13
CA GLY A 75 -0.59 0.76 -31.73
C GLY A 75 -1.38 0.47 -30.46
N GLN A 76 -1.83 -0.79 -30.38
CA GLN A 76 -2.34 -1.38 -29.15
C GLN A 76 -1.18 -1.49 -28.16
N THR A 77 -1.49 -1.37 -26.87
CA THR A 77 -0.52 -1.65 -25.81
C THR A 77 -1.18 -2.49 -24.74
N THR A 78 -0.39 -3.36 -24.13
CA THR A 78 -0.74 -4.12 -22.94
C THR A 78 -0.16 -3.40 -21.74
N VAL A 79 -1.04 -3.04 -20.80
CA VAL A 79 -0.67 -2.55 -19.48
C VAL A 79 -0.76 -3.71 -18.51
N THR A 80 0.33 -4.00 -17.82
CA THR A 80 0.39 -4.98 -16.73
C THR A 80 0.31 -4.23 -15.41
N PHE A 81 -0.69 -4.55 -14.61
CA PHE A 81 -0.90 -3.98 -13.29
C PHE A 81 -0.65 -5.02 -12.21
N THR A 82 0.14 -4.66 -11.20
CA THR A 82 0.50 -5.55 -10.09
C THR A 82 0.21 -4.87 -8.76
N ALA A 83 -0.53 -5.57 -7.91
CA ALA A 83 -0.79 -5.22 -6.52
C ALA A 83 0.01 -6.18 -5.61
N THR A 84 0.85 -5.64 -4.74
CA THR A 84 1.66 -6.40 -3.79
C THR A 84 1.19 -6.09 -2.37
N SER A 85 0.83 -7.11 -1.59
CA SER A 85 0.51 -6.97 -0.17
C SER A 85 1.73 -6.49 0.61
N GLU A 86 1.55 -5.44 1.43
CA GLU A 86 2.60 -4.93 2.32
C GLU A 86 2.78 -5.81 3.57
N SER A 87 1.78 -6.63 3.93
CA SER A 87 1.85 -7.51 5.10
C SER A 87 2.59 -8.82 4.84
N ASN A 88 2.47 -9.38 3.64
CA ASN A 88 2.92 -10.74 3.35
C ASN A 88 3.58 -10.91 1.97
N THR A 89 3.81 -9.82 1.22
CA THR A 89 4.50 -9.79 -0.09
C THR A 89 3.83 -10.57 -1.22
N THR A 90 2.63 -11.10 -1.01
CA THR A 90 1.87 -11.78 -2.08
C THR A 90 1.44 -10.78 -3.15
N THR A 91 1.40 -11.25 -4.40
CA THR A 91 1.11 -10.39 -5.55
C THR A 91 -0.10 -10.88 -6.34
N ALA A 92 -0.95 -9.94 -6.76
CA ALA A 92 -1.97 -10.15 -7.76
C ALA A 92 -1.64 -9.32 -9.01
N THR A 93 -1.77 -9.94 -10.20
CA THR A 93 -1.45 -9.29 -11.47
C THR A 93 -2.64 -9.39 -12.42
N THR A 94 -2.91 -8.30 -13.14
CA THR A 94 -3.91 -8.24 -14.21
C THR A 94 -3.36 -7.50 -15.42
N THR A 95 -3.88 -7.81 -16.61
CA THR A 95 -3.49 -7.16 -17.86
C THR A 95 -4.70 -6.50 -18.50
N CYS A 96 -4.48 -5.32 -19.09
CA CYS A 96 -5.48 -4.60 -19.85
C CYS A 96 -4.88 -4.16 -21.18
N THR A 97 -5.60 -4.37 -22.28
CA THR A 97 -5.20 -3.87 -23.59
C THR A 97 -5.94 -2.59 -23.91
N THR A 98 -5.20 -1.53 -24.23
CA THR A 98 -5.80 -0.25 -24.65
C THR A 98 -5.58 -0.04 -26.13
N ASN A 99 -6.68 0.17 -26.86
CA ASN A 99 -6.64 0.50 -28.28
C ASN A 99 -6.48 2.02 -28.40
N GLY A 100 -5.63 2.47 -29.31
CA GLY A 100 -5.26 3.88 -29.35
C GLY A 100 -6.42 4.80 -29.77
N TRP A 101 -6.97 5.56 -28.83
CA TRP A 101 -7.78 6.77 -29.08
C TRP A 101 -6.85 7.98 -29.18
#